data_AF-A0A8J4Y2K3-F1
#
_entry.id   AF-A0A8J4Y2K3-F1
#
_cell.length_a   1.000
_cell.length_b   1.000
_cell.length_c   1.000
_cell.angle_alpha   90.00
_cell.angle_beta   90.00
_cell.angle_gamma   90.00
#
_symmetry.space_group_name_H-M   'P 1'
#
loop_
_entity.id
_entity.type
_entity.pdbx_description
1 polymer ?
#
loop_
_entity_poly.entity_id
_entity_poly.type
_entity_poly.pdbx_seq_one_letter_code
_entity_poly.pdbx_strand_id
1 'polypeptide(L)'
;MAPVEHQALHIPPLEDVAAVLQAALKKNFAEATVSVVECPDLTKAPYSLGAAGLCGSPRLADVGGAPYLLPIAQKDKLYDIKDLATSVELPNSFIVGAGAGPHNYVGVNSELVANVVVGNQANNCSRAAKVDAASGKCELIKLPQEQTGCALMLNMFASEGKGGKVLKIQAKTRTGDNNLVSCLRQALENHYGDKPVGLGGTFRLVEGKAKCHVMPDFSPVPLTCDGDVNGWLKFYDMAAPMVFASTLISMDPGMDLRIEHSHGYGEDTGGHYHYDTTPDTVEYEGYYNVAEFMYRVDKPTVTHSFGRN
;
A
#
# COMPACT_ATOMS: atom_id res chain seq x y z
N MET A 1 1.22 -22.44 -11.43
CA MET A 1 1.25 -21.51 -10.28
C MET A 1 2.51 -20.69 -10.37
N ALA A 2 2.44 -19.40 -10.09
CA ALA A 2 3.62 -18.54 -10.06
C ALA A 2 4.62 -19.03 -8.99
N PRO A 3 5.93 -18.84 -9.18
CA PRO A 3 6.92 -19.17 -8.16
C PRO A 3 6.70 -18.30 -6.92
N VAL A 4 6.84 -18.91 -5.74
CA VAL A 4 6.71 -18.24 -4.45
C VAL A 4 7.94 -18.57 -3.61
N GLU A 5 8.57 -17.53 -3.08
CA GLU A 5 9.57 -17.61 -2.01
C GLU A 5 9.07 -16.80 -0.81
N HIS A 6 9.43 -17.18 0.41
CA HIS A 6 9.02 -16.46 1.60
C HIS A 6 10.08 -16.52 2.69
N GLN A 7 10.02 -15.58 3.61
CA GLN A 7 10.85 -15.57 4.81
C GLN A 7 10.05 -15.14 6.03
N ALA A 8 10.45 -15.65 7.20
CA ALA A 8 9.99 -15.12 8.47
C ALA A 8 10.60 -13.74 8.71
N LEU A 9 9.80 -12.82 9.25
CA LEU A 9 10.23 -11.49 9.63
C LEU A 9 10.59 -11.43 11.12
N HIS A 10 11.29 -10.38 11.51
CA HIS A 10 11.40 -10.05 12.92
C HIS A 10 10.07 -9.48 13.40
N ILE A 11 9.55 -10.02 14.49
CA ILE A 11 8.26 -9.65 15.08
C ILE A 11 8.50 -9.09 16.49
N PRO A 12 8.90 -7.81 16.62
CA PRO A 12 9.00 -7.18 17.92
C PRO A 12 7.60 -7.05 18.57
N PRO A 13 7.52 -7.00 19.90
CA PRO A 13 6.29 -6.61 20.60
C PRO A 13 5.74 -5.28 20.06
N LEU A 14 4.40 -5.14 20.00
CA LEU A 14 3.76 -3.92 19.50
C LEU A 14 4.16 -2.70 20.33
N GLU A 15 4.39 -2.87 21.63
CA GLU A 15 4.84 -1.82 22.54
C GLU A 15 6.23 -1.28 22.17
N ASP A 16 7.15 -2.17 21.77
CA ASP A 16 8.49 -1.79 21.34
C ASP A 16 8.43 -1.06 19.99
N VAL A 17 7.64 -1.57 19.06
CA VAL A 17 7.39 -0.89 17.77
C VAL A 17 6.76 0.49 18.00
N ALA A 18 5.76 0.60 18.87
CA ALA A 18 5.12 1.88 19.20
C ALA A 18 6.11 2.90 19.77
N ALA A 19 7.00 2.47 20.67
CA ALA A 19 8.02 3.34 21.25
C ALA A 19 9.01 3.86 20.19
N VAL A 20 9.48 2.99 19.31
CA VAL A 20 10.39 3.34 18.21
C VAL A 20 9.74 4.34 17.25
N LEU A 21 8.53 4.03 16.78
CA LEU A 21 7.79 4.89 15.85
C LEU A 21 7.45 6.24 16.47
N GLN A 22 7.03 6.27 17.74
CA GLN A 22 6.73 7.52 18.44
C GLN A 22 7.96 8.43 18.54
N ALA A 23 9.12 7.87 18.88
CA ALA A 23 10.35 8.63 19.01
C ALA A 23 10.79 9.25 17.67
N ALA A 24 10.61 8.53 16.56
CA ALA A 24 10.94 9.03 15.23
C ALA A 24 9.92 10.08 14.74
N LEU A 25 8.62 9.81 14.88
CA LEU A 25 7.58 10.73 14.43
C LEU A 25 7.66 12.07 15.17
N LYS A 26 7.98 12.09 16.48
CA LYS A 26 8.17 13.34 17.25
C LYS A 26 9.36 14.19 16.78
N LYS A 27 10.28 13.64 15.98
CA LYS A 27 11.36 14.40 15.35
C LYS A 27 10.94 14.97 13.99
N ASN A 28 9.87 14.46 13.40
CA ASN A 28 9.44 14.78 12.03
C ASN A 28 8.07 15.48 11.97
N PHE A 29 7.31 15.44 13.06
CA PHE A 29 6.00 16.08 13.22
C PHE A 29 5.96 16.82 14.56
N ALA A 30 5.32 18.00 14.58
CA ALA A 30 5.19 18.81 15.78
C ALA A 30 4.37 18.10 16.86
N GLU A 31 3.32 17.38 16.46
CA GLU A 31 2.54 16.52 17.33
C GLU A 31 2.56 15.09 16.80
N ALA A 32 2.97 14.13 17.63
CA ALA A 32 2.92 12.72 17.27
C ALA A 32 2.67 11.84 18.48
N THR A 33 1.78 10.85 18.31
CA THR A 33 1.48 9.81 19.29
C THR A 33 1.41 8.46 18.59
N VAL A 34 2.04 7.45 19.18
CA VAL A 34 1.87 6.05 18.79
C VAL A 34 1.53 5.24 20.02
N SER A 35 0.46 4.46 19.94
CA SER A 35 -0.02 3.64 21.06
C SER A 35 -0.51 2.28 20.58
N VAL A 36 -0.46 1.30 21.48
CA VAL A 36 -1.07 -0.01 21.25
C VAL A 36 -2.50 0.03 21.77
N VAL A 37 -3.48 -0.19 20.90
CA VAL A 37 -4.91 -0.10 21.21
C VAL A 37 -5.66 -1.35 20.75
N GLU A 38 -6.85 -1.59 21.29
CA GLU A 38 -7.79 -2.49 20.62
C GLU A 38 -8.18 -1.88 19.27
N CYS A 39 -8.08 -2.68 18.21
CA CYS A 39 -8.45 -2.26 16.86
C CYS A 39 -9.92 -1.80 16.87
N PRO A 40 -10.22 -0.57 16.42
CA PRO A 40 -11.61 -0.18 16.20
C PRO A 40 -12.20 -1.04 15.07
N ASP A 41 -13.52 -1.08 14.97
CA ASP A 41 -14.19 -1.72 13.83
C ASP A 41 -13.91 -0.93 12.54
N LEU A 42 -12.94 -1.39 11.75
CA LEU A 42 -12.52 -0.75 10.52
C LEU A 42 -13.54 -0.87 9.38
N THR A 43 -14.62 -1.65 9.53
CA THR A 43 -15.74 -1.63 8.58
C THR A 43 -16.56 -0.35 8.66
N LYS A 44 -16.44 0.40 9.77
CA LYS A 44 -17.18 1.64 9.98
C LYS A 44 -16.48 2.82 9.34
N ALA A 45 -17.26 3.87 9.09
CA ALA A 45 -16.70 5.17 8.78
C ALA A 45 -15.73 5.58 9.92
N PRO A 46 -14.59 6.19 9.60
CA PRO A 46 -14.23 6.73 8.29
C PRO A 46 -13.36 5.81 7.41
N TYR A 47 -13.10 4.55 7.80
CA TYR A 47 -12.22 3.63 7.07
C TYR A 47 -12.97 2.80 6.03
N SER A 48 -14.13 2.26 6.40
CA SER A 48 -15.00 1.46 5.53
C SER A 48 -14.25 0.33 4.79
N LEU A 49 -13.40 -0.39 5.54
CA LEU A 49 -12.67 -1.55 5.05
C LEU A 49 -13.58 -2.79 4.94
N GLY A 50 -13.11 -3.80 4.21
CA GLY A 50 -13.81 -5.07 4.01
C GLY A 50 -13.91 -5.92 5.28
N ALA A 51 -13.05 -5.70 6.28
CA ALA A 51 -13.03 -6.43 7.55
C ALA A 51 -12.91 -5.49 8.77
N ALA A 52 -13.24 -6.02 9.94
CA ALA A 52 -13.32 -5.25 11.19
C ALA A 52 -11.95 -4.95 11.81
N GLY A 53 -10.90 -5.71 11.50
CA GLY A 53 -9.58 -5.46 12.04
C GLY A 53 -8.43 -5.95 11.16
N LEU A 54 -7.21 -5.91 11.72
CA LEU A 54 -5.95 -6.20 11.04
C LEU A 54 -5.20 -7.40 11.67
N CYS A 55 -5.86 -8.15 12.55
CA CYS A 55 -5.23 -9.22 13.32
C CYS A 55 -5.49 -10.60 12.70
N GLY A 56 -4.68 -11.56 13.13
CA GLY A 56 -4.75 -12.96 12.72
C GLY A 56 -3.75 -13.26 11.61
N SER A 57 -2.66 -13.94 11.99
CA SER A 57 -1.59 -14.44 11.12
C SER A 57 -1.12 -13.44 10.02
N PRO A 58 -0.80 -12.18 10.39
CA PRO A 58 -0.49 -11.11 9.43
C PRO A 58 0.75 -11.42 8.59
N ARG A 59 0.71 -11.10 7.30
CA ARG A 59 1.84 -11.28 6.36
C ARG A 59 1.83 -10.23 5.27
N LEU A 60 3.01 -9.88 4.78
CA LEU A 60 3.20 -9.07 3.59
C LEU A 60 3.42 -9.97 2.37
N ALA A 61 3.01 -9.48 1.21
CA ALA A 61 3.35 -10.07 -0.07
C ALA A 61 3.70 -9.01 -1.13
N ASP A 62 4.73 -9.28 -1.90
CA ASP A 62 5.16 -8.50 -3.06
C ASP A 62 5.03 -9.38 -4.31
N VAL A 63 4.01 -9.08 -5.10
CA VAL A 63 3.61 -9.82 -6.29
C VAL A 63 4.11 -9.08 -7.52
N GLY A 64 4.81 -9.76 -8.42
CA GLY A 64 5.29 -9.16 -9.68
C GLY A 64 6.23 -7.99 -9.43
N GLY A 65 6.04 -6.84 -10.07
CA GLY A 65 6.79 -5.62 -9.73
C GLY A 65 6.88 -4.60 -10.85
N ALA A 66 7.49 -3.45 -10.55
CA ALA A 66 7.80 -2.41 -11.54
C ALA A 66 8.50 -2.92 -12.82
N PRO A 67 9.37 -3.95 -12.78
CA PRO A 67 9.94 -4.54 -14.00
C PRO A 67 8.95 -5.21 -14.96
N TYR A 68 7.73 -5.53 -14.53
CA TYR A 68 6.67 -5.98 -15.44
C TYR A 68 5.89 -4.82 -16.06
N LEU A 69 5.95 -3.61 -15.49
CA LEU A 69 5.42 -2.39 -16.09
C LEU A 69 6.43 -1.72 -17.03
N LEU A 70 7.72 -1.76 -16.66
CA LEU A 70 8.77 -0.94 -17.23
C LEU A 70 9.96 -1.79 -17.72
N PRO A 71 10.61 -1.44 -18.84
CA PRO A 71 10.40 -0.23 -19.65
C PRO A 71 9.19 -0.32 -20.61
N ILE A 72 8.74 -1.54 -20.92
CA ILE A 72 7.52 -1.82 -21.70
C ILE A 72 6.64 -2.76 -20.88
N ALA A 73 5.35 -2.46 -20.80
CA ALA A 73 4.40 -3.24 -20.01
C ALA A 73 4.19 -4.66 -20.55
N GLN A 74 4.35 -5.66 -19.67
CA GLN A 74 4.03 -7.06 -19.90
C GLN A 74 2.58 -7.31 -19.51
N LYS A 75 1.64 -6.92 -20.38
CA LYS A 75 0.19 -6.90 -20.08
C LYS A 75 -0.41 -8.29 -19.79
N ASP A 76 0.28 -9.36 -20.11
CA ASP A 76 -0.07 -10.74 -19.80
C ASP A 76 0.18 -11.13 -18.33
N LYS A 77 0.91 -10.30 -17.56
CA LYS A 77 1.09 -10.46 -16.11
C LYS A 77 -0.18 -10.07 -15.36
N LEU A 78 -1.12 -11.01 -15.32
CA LEU A 78 -2.42 -10.90 -14.64
C LEU A 78 -2.44 -11.82 -13.42
N TYR A 79 -3.03 -11.35 -12.33
CA TYR A 79 -3.17 -12.10 -11.09
C TYR A 79 -4.58 -11.96 -10.52
N ASP A 80 -4.98 -12.90 -9.68
CA ASP A 80 -6.22 -12.85 -8.91
C ASP A 80 -5.89 -12.85 -7.41
N ILE A 81 -6.39 -11.86 -6.67
CA ILE A 81 -6.13 -11.71 -5.24
C ILE A 81 -6.61 -12.94 -4.44
N LYS A 82 -7.67 -13.63 -4.89
CA LYS A 82 -8.13 -14.87 -4.26
C LYS A 82 -7.11 -16.00 -4.38
N ASP A 83 -6.45 -16.11 -5.54
CA ASP A 83 -5.41 -17.12 -5.77
C ASP A 83 -4.11 -16.74 -5.05
N LEU A 84 -3.81 -15.43 -5.00
CA LEU A 84 -2.68 -14.90 -4.24
C LEU A 84 -2.84 -15.16 -2.75
N ALA A 85 -4.04 -15.04 -2.19
CA ALA A 85 -4.33 -15.38 -0.79
C ALA A 85 -3.96 -16.84 -0.47
N THR A 86 -4.23 -17.77 -1.40
CA THR A 86 -3.80 -19.17 -1.28
C THR A 86 -2.27 -19.30 -1.39
N SER A 87 -1.67 -18.54 -2.31
CA SER A 87 -0.22 -18.55 -2.55
C SER A 87 0.60 -18.03 -1.35
N VAL A 88 -0.02 -17.21 -0.50
CA VAL A 88 0.58 -16.72 0.75
C VAL A 88 0.08 -17.48 1.98
N GLU A 89 -0.47 -18.67 1.77
CA GLU A 89 -0.92 -19.59 2.83
C GLU A 89 -2.04 -19.03 3.73
N LEU A 90 -2.88 -18.13 3.20
CA LEU A 90 -4.03 -17.54 3.90
C LEU A 90 -5.28 -17.45 3.02
N PRO A 91 -5.89 -18.59 2.60
CA PRO A 91 -7.01 -18.59 1.65
C PRO A 91 -8.30 -17.92 2.16
N ASN A 92 -8.42 -17.72 3.47
CA ASN A 92 -9.49 -16.92 4.10
C ASN A 92 -8.85 -15.69 4.73
N SER A 93 -8.75 -14.61 3.96
CA SER A 93 -8.01 -13.42 4.37
C SER A 93 -8.75 -12.14 4.04
N PHE A 94 -8.57 -11.16 4.89
CA PHE A 94 -8.67 -9.76 4.56
C PHE A 94 -7.35 -9.24 4.01
N ILE A 95 -7.42 -8.51 2.89
CA ILE A 95 -6.28 -8.00 2.15
C ILE A 95 -6.45 -6.51 1.89
N VAL A 96 -5.44 -5.74 2.26
CA VAL A 96 -5.27 -4.33 1.86
C VAL A 96 -3.93 -4.13 1.16
N GLY A 97 -3.88 -3.27 0.16
CA GLY A 97 -2.63 -3.06 -0.58
C GLY A 97 -2.72 -2.05 -1.72
N ALA A 98 -1.59 -1.96 -2.42
CA ALA A 98 -1.33 -1.03 -3.52
C ALA A 98 -0.75 -1.80 -4.71
N GLY A 99 -1.30 -1.58 -5.92
CA GLY A 99 -0.86 -2.28 -7.12
C GLY A 99 -1.46 -1.71 -8.39
N ALA A 100 -1.21 -2.37 -9.53
CA ALA A 100 -1.86 -1.99 -10.79
C ALA A 100 -3.23 -2.68 -10.93
N GLY A 101 -4.23 -1.92 -11.39
CA GLY A 101 -5.59 -2.40 -11.55
C GLY A 101 -5.77 -3.39 -12.69
N PRO A 102 -6.89 -4.14 -12.69
CA PRO A 102 -7.21 -5.11 -13.73
C PRO A 102 -7.57 -4.38 -15.02
N HIS A 103 -6.57 -4.04 -15.84
CA HIS A 103 -6.76 -3.26 -17.07
C HIS A 103 -7.68 -3.94 -18.09
N ASN A 104 -7.78 -5.27 -18.05
CA ASN A 104 -8.74 -6.06 -18.84
C ASN A 104 -10.21 -5.81 -18.44
N TYR A 105 -10.47 -5.35 -17.22
CA TYR A 105 -11.79 -4.96 -16.73
C TYR A 105 -11.99 -3.44 -16.77
N VAL A 106 -11.02 -2.67 -16.28
CA VAL A 106 -11.07 -1.19 -16.24
C VAL A 106 -11.03 -0.60 -17.66
N GLY A 107 -10.47 -1.33 -18.62
CA GLY A 107 -10.32 -0.94 -20.03
C GLY A 107 -9.04 -0.15 -20.32
N VAL A 108 -8.35 0.34 -19.28
CA VAL A 108 -7.09 1.08 -19.34
C VAL A 108 -6.23 0.74 -18.12
N ASN A 109 -4.97 1.15 -18.13
CA ASN A 109 -4.13 1.10 -16.94
C ASN A 109 -4.74 1.93 -15.79
N SER A 110 -4.50 1.52 -14.55
CA SER A 110 -5.09 2.15 -13.36
C SER A 110 -4.33 1.80 -12.08
N GLU A 111 -4.51 2.62 -11.04
CA GLU A 111 -4.04 2.34 -9.68
C GLU A 111 -5.09 1.54 -8.92
N LEU A 112 -4.74 0.36 -8.42
CA LEU A 112 -5.57 -0.45 -7.54
C LEU A 112 -5.36 -0.07 -6.08
N VAL A 113 -6.44 0.25 -5.39
CA VAL A 113 -6.51 0.24 -3.93
C VAL A 113 -7.18 -1.06 -3.51
N ALA A 114 -6.38 -2.06 -3.15
CA ALA A 114 -6.90 -3.36 -2.72
C ALA A 114 -7.52 -3.22 -1.33
N ASN A 115 -8.76 -3.70 -1.20
CA ASN A 115 -9.52 -3.73 0.04
C ASN A 115 -10.56 -4.85 -0.10
N VAL A 116 -10.16 -6.09 0.17
CA VAL A 116 -10.96 -7.26 -0.16
C VAL A 116 -10.86 -8.34 0.91
N VAL A 117 -11.99 -8.93 1.24
CA VAL A 117 -12.05 -10.21 1.95
C VAL A 117 -12.25 -11.30 0.91
N VAL A 118 -11.43 -12.34 0.97
CA VAL A 118 -11.55 -13.54 0.12
C VAL A 118 -11.77 -14.78 0.98
N GLY A 119 -12.20 -15.87 0.35
CA GLY A 119 -12.58 -17.11 1.04
C GLY A 119 -14.07 -17.15 1.38
N ASN A 120 -14.41 -17.66 2.56
CA ASN A 120 -15.80 -17.98 2.93
C ASN A 120 -16.73 -16.77 3.05
N GLN A 121 -16.19 -15.59 3.38
CA GLN A 121 -16.94 -14.35 3.58
C GLN A 121 -16.49 -13.28 2.57
N ALA A 122 -16.44 -13.66 1.29
CA ALA A 122 -15.94 -12.79 0.25
C ALA A 122 -16.70 -11.45 0.20
N ASN A 123 -15.95 -10.36 0.20
CA ASN A 123 -16.47 -9.00 0.13
C ASN A 123 -15.41 -8.10 -0.51
N ASN A 124 -15.71 -7.55 -1.68
CA ASN A 124 -14.80 -6.67 -2.39
C ASN A 124 -15.18 -5.20 -2.20
N CYS A 125 -14.30 -4.46 -1.53
CA CYS A 125 -14.40 -3.02 -1.31
C CYS A 125 -13.31 -2.25 -2.08
N SER A 126 -12.60 -2.92 -3.00
CA SER A 126 -11.49 -2.36 -3.76
C SER A 126 -11.96 -1.30 -4.74
N ARG A 127 -11.05 -0.37 -5.04
CA ARG A 127 -11.27 0.69 -6.02
C ARG A 127 -10.10 0.76 -6.99
N ALA A 128 -10.37 1.26 -8.19
CA ALA A 128 -9.36 1.57 -9.19
C ALA A 128 -9.43 3.04 -9.55
N ALA A 129 -8.30 3.75 -9.54
CA ALA A 129 -8.19 5.11 -10.04
C ALA A 129 -7.59 5.09 -11.45
N LYS A 130 -8.22 5.77 -12.41
CA LYS A 130 -7.73 5.86 -13.79
C LYS A 130 -7.71 7.32 -14.26
N VAL A 131 -6.96 7.59 -15.32
CA VAL A 131 -6.96 8.90 -15.98
C VAL A 131 -8.00 8.91 -17.10
N ASP A 132 -8.93 9.87 -17.07
CA ASP A 132 -9.77 10.16 -18.23
C ASP A 132 -8.92 10.74 -19.36
N ALA A 133 -8.92 10.07 -20.52
CA ALA A 133 -8.05 10.44 -21.63
C ALA A 133 -8.39 11.82 -22.24
N ALA A 134 -9.66 12.25 -22.15
CA ALA A 134 -10.10 13.52 -22.73
C ALA A 134 -9.76 14.73 -21.84
N SER A 135 -10.02 14.62 -20.54
CA SER A 135 -9.87 15.73 -19.59
C SER A 135 -8.59 15.68 -18.77
N GLY A 136 -7.90 14.53 -18.73
CA GLY A 136 -6.76 14.30 -17.84
C GLY A 136 -7.13 14.23 -16.36
N LYS A 137 -8.41 14.20 -16.01
CA LYS A 137 -8.88 14.10 -14.62
C LYS A 137 -8.75 12.68 -14.10
N CYS A 138 -8.57 12.55 -12.79
CA CYS A 138 -8.67 11.28 -12.09
C CYS A 138 -10.15 10.86 -12.01
N GLU A 139 -10.43 9.60 -12.35
CA GLU A 139 -11.72 8.94 -12.14
C GLU A 139 -11.54 7.76 -11.20
N LEU A 140 -12.39 7.69 -10.17
CA LEU A 140 -12.39 6.60 -9.20
C LEU A 140 -13.54 5.63 -9.50
N ILE A 141 -13.21 4.34 -9.61
CA ILE A 141 -14.18 3.28 -9.90
C ILE A 141 -14.21 2.31 -8.72
N LYS A 142 -15.40 1.96 -8.25
CA LYS A 142 -15.58 0.83 -7.33
C LYS A 142 -15.62 -0.47 -8.12
N LEU A 143 -14.80 -1.45 -7.72
CA LEU A 143 -14.78 -2.75 -8.38
C LEU A 143 -15.99 -3.61 -7.95
N PRO A 144 -16.59 -4.40 -8.86
CA PRO A 144 -17.64 -5.36 -8.52
C PRO A 144 -17.19 -6.42 -7.50
N GLN A 145 -18.15 -7.11 -6.89
CA GLN A 145 -17.88 -8.11 -5.86
C GLN A 145 -17.00 -9.26 -6.37
N GLU A 146 -17.23 -9.68 -7.61
CA GLU A 146 -16.53 -10.77 -8.30
C GLU A 146 -15.16 -10.38 -8.86
N GLN A 147 -14.82 -9.09 -8.90
CA GLN A 147 -13.61 -8.60 -9.56
C GLN A 147 -12.41 -8.53 -8.60
N THR A 148 -11.74 -9.66 -8.39
CA THR A 148 -10.52 -9.76 -7.56
C THR A 148 -9.21 -9.70 -8.35
N GLY A 149 -9.28 -9.38 -9.64
CA GLY A 149 -8.12 -9.28 -10.52
C GLY A 149 -7.24 -8.06 -10.23
N CYS A 150 -5.95 -8.22 -10.48
CA CYS A 150 -4.95 -7.16 -10.56
C CYS A 150 -3.94 -7.49 -11.67
N ALA A 151 -3.07 -6.54 -12.00
CA ALA A 151 -2.08 -6.72 -13.05
C ALA A 151 -0.71 -6.21 -12.61
N LEU A 152 0.36 -6.72 -13.23
CA LEU A 152 1.76 -6.28 -13.16
C LEU A 152 2.42 -6.38 -11.78
N MET A 153 1.84 -5.74 -10.77
CA MET A 153 2.34 -5.70 -9.41
C MET A 153 1.24 -5.52 -8.37
N LEU A 154 1.45 -6.09 -7.18
CA LEU A 154 0.65 -5.85 -5.99
C LEU A 154 1.51 -6.00 -4.74
N ASN A 155 1.59 -4.95 -3.94
CA ASN A 155 2.10 -5.00 -2.57
C ASN A 155 0.92 -5.07 -1.63
N MET A 156 0.80 -6.17 -0.88
CA MET A 156 -0.35 -6.43 -0.04
C MET A 156 0.01 -6.84 1.38
N PHE A 157 -0.83 -6.43 2.32
CA PHE A 157 -0.91 -6.95 3.67
C PHE A 157 -2.14 -7.84 3.77
N ALA A 158 -1.93 -9.09 4.19
CA ALA A 158 -2.98 -10.07 4.40
C ALA A 158 -3.07 -10.45 5.88
N SER A 159 -4.29 -10.58 6.40
CA SER A 159 -4.58 -11.07 7.75
C SER A 159 -5.92 -11.80 7.76
N GLU A 160 -6.31 -12.42 8.87
CA GLU A 160 -7.66 -12.99 9.02
C GLU A 160 -8.74 -11.90 9.24
N GLY A 161 -8.37 -10.61 9.29
CA GLY A 161 -9.31 -9.50 9.47
C GLY A 161 -9.94 -9.41 10.86
N LYS A 162 -9.34 -10.07 11.85
CA LYS A 162 -9.88 -10.17 13.22
C LYS A 162 -9.59 -8.89 14.02
N GLY A 163 -10.42 -8.65 15.04
CA GLY A 163 -10.11 -7.68 16.09
C GLY A 163 -8.91 -8.13 16.93
N GLY A 164 -8.35 -7.21 17.71
CA GLY A 164 -7.18 -7.44 18.55
C GLY A 164 -6.31 -6.18 18.66
N LYS A 165 -5.13 -6.31 19.26
CA LYS A 165 -4.21 -5.19 19.45
C LYS A 165 -3.56 -4.76 18.14
N VAL A 166 -3.51 -3.45 17.90
CA VAL A 166 -2.86 -2.82 16.74
C VAL A 166 -2.12 -1.55 17.18
N LEU A 167 -1.22 -1.07 16.33
CA LEU A 167 -0.59 0.25 16.46
C LEU A 167 -1.58 1.31 15.99
N LYS A 168 -1.92 2.27 16.84
CA LYS A 168 -2.56 3.53 16.44
C LYS A 168 -1.50 4.60 16.29
N ILE A 169 -1.43 5.22 15.12
CA ILE A 169 -0.49 6.29 14.79
C ILE A 169 -1.29 7.56 14.56
N GLN A 170 -0.89 8.65 15.21
CA GLN A 170 -1.43 9.99 14.99
C GLN A 170 -0.26 10.95 14.83
N ALA A 171 -0.29 11.78 13.78
CA ALA A 171 0.76 12.74 13.52
C ALA A 171 0.17 14.02 12.90
N LYS A 172 0.58 15.19 13.38
CA LYS A 172 0.13 16.49 12.87
C LYS A 172 1.30 17.43 12.66
N THR A 173 1.16 18.29 11.65
CA THR A 173 2.12 19.33 11.28
C THR A 173 3.51 18.75 11.04
N ARG A 174 3.80 18.41 9.79
CA ARG A 174 5.11 17.86 9.41
C ARG A 174 6.17 18.95 9.46
N THR A 175 7.18 18.74 10.31
CA THR A 175 8.31 19.67 10.52
C THR A 175 9.62 19.13 9.95
N GLY A 176 9.68 17.84 9.60
CA GLY A 176 10.82 17.20 8.94
C GLY A 176 10.58 16.86 7.48
N ASP A 177 11.59 16.27 6.85
CA ASP A 177 11.61 16.03 5.40
C ASP A 177 10.86 14.75 4.98
N ASN A 178 10.66 13.81 5.90
CA ASN A 178 10.09 12.51 5.57
C ASN A 178 8.56 12.58 5.51
N ASN A 179 7.97 11.98 4.47
CA ASN A 179 6.54 11.68 4.48
C ASN A 179 6.20 10.68 5.61
N LEU A 180 4.91 10.47 5.90
CA LEU A 180 4.49 9.58 6.98
C LEU A 180 5.10 8.18 6.85
N VAL A 181 4.91 7.52 5.72
CA VAL A 181 5.30 6.11 5.49
C VAL A 181 6.82 5.95 5.54
N SER A 182 7.57 6.85 4.90
CA SER A 182 9.03 6.84 4.94
C SER A 182 9.58 7.10 6.33
N CYS A 183 8.93 7.97 7.12
CA CYS A 183 9.29 8.17 8.52
C CYS A 183 9.11 6.88 9.34
N LEU A 184 8.00 6.15 9.14
CA LEU A 184 7.78 4.86 9.81
C LEU A 184 8.83 3.82 9.40
N ARG A 185 9.06 3.65 8.09
CA ARG A 185 10.01 2.65 7.58
C ARG A 185 11.43 2.93 8.08
N GLN A 186 11.92 4.15 7.91
CA GLN A 186 13.27 4.54 8.34
C GLN A 186 13.45 4.40 9.86
N ALA A 187 12.40 4.64 10.66
CA ALA A 187 12.46 4.43 12.09
C ALA A 187 12.75 2.96 12.45
N LEU A 188 12.06 2.03 11.77
CA LEU A 188 12.25 0.60 11.98
C LEU A 188 13.62 0.13 11.47
N GLU A 189 14.04 0.59 10.29
CA GLU A 189 15.36 0.27 9.73
C GLU A 189 16.48 0.69 10.68
N ASN A 190 16.45 1.94 11.12
CA ASN A 190 17.48 2.49 12.00
C ASN A 190 17.55 1.79 13.37
N HIS A 191 16.43 1.22 13.84
CA HIS A 191 16.36 0.58 15.15
C HIS A 191 16.69 -0.92 15.09
N TYR A 192 16.09 -1.65 14.14
CA TYR A 192 16.19 -3.10 14.06
C TYR A 192 17.32 -3.58 13.13
N GLY A 193 17.92 -2.70 12.34
CA GLY A 193 19.10 -2.99 11.52
C GLY A 193 18.84 -4.12 10.54
N ASP A 194 19.66 -5.17 10.64
CA ASP A 194 19.65 -6.36 9.77
C ASP A 194 18.47 -7.32 10.01
N LYS A 195 17.53 -6.94 10.89
CA LYS A 195 16.31 -7.70 11.19
C LYS A 195 15.10 -7.03 10.52
N PRO A 196 14.64 -7.52 9.35
CA PRO A 196 13.55 -6.88 8.63
C PRO A 196 12.25 -6.92 9.43
N VAL A 197 11.60 -5.77 9.58
CA VAL A 197 10.28 -5.61 10.21
C VAL A 197 9.32 -5.08 9.16
N GLY A 198 8.24 -5.83 8.91
CA GLY A 198 7.18 -5.45 7.97
C GLY A 198 5.96 -4.91 8.70
N LEU A 199 5.40 -3.79 8.21
CA LEU A 199 4.11 -3.27 8.66
C LEU A 199 3.12 -3.23 7.51
N GLY A 200 1.85 -3.47 7.82
CA GLY A 200 0.76 -3.21 6.90
C GLY A 200 -0.51 -2.81 7.62
N GLY A 201 -1.40 -2.14 6.88
CA GLY A 201 -2.65 -1.64 7.43
C GLY A 201 -3.21 -0.49 6.61
N THR A 202 -3.76 0.50 7.33
CA THR A 202 -4.42 1.65 6.73
C THR A 202 -4.02 2.94 7.44
N PHE A 203 -4.02 4.05 6.71
CA PHE A 203 -3.98 5.37 7.31
C PHE A 203 -4.91 6.32 6.58
N ARG A 204 -5.23 7.42 7.24
CA ARG A 204 -6.06 8.51 6.74
C ARG A 204 -5.24 9.77 6.68
N LEU A 205 -5.40 10.50 5.58
CA LEU A 205 -5.15 11.93 5.54
C LEU A 205 -6.44 12.60 6.06
N VAL A 206 -6.41 13.07 7.30
CA VAL A 206 -7.55 13.68 7.98
C VAL A 206 -7.70 15.14 7.57
N GLU A 207 -6.58 15.86 7.50
CA GLU A 207 -6.49 17.25 7.07
C GLU A 207 -5.28 17.44 6.15
N GLY A 208 -5.34 18.44 5.27
CA GLY A 208 -4.28 18.78 4.34
C GLY A 208 -4.48 18.18 2.94
N LYS A 209 -3.39 18.09 2.19
CA LYS A 209 -3.37 17.52 0.85
C LYS A 209 -2.17 16.61 0.65
N ALA A 210 -2.29 15.69 -0.30
CA ALA A 210 -1.21 14.80 -0.71
C ALA A 210 -0.97 14.87 -2.22
N LYS A 211 0.31 14.88 -2.59
CA LYS A 211 0.71 14.60 -3.95
C LYS A 211 0.48 13.11 -4.19
N CYS A 212 -0.38 12.82 -5.15
CA CYS A 212 -0.62 11.46 -5.61
C CYS A 212 -0.37 11.36 -7.11
N HIS A 213 -0.19 10.16 -7.63
CA HIS A 213 -0.20 9.93 -9.07
C HIS A 213 -1.22 8.86 -9.48
N VAL A 214 -1.61 8.92 -10.75
CA VAL A 214 -2.35 7.88 -11.45
C VAL A 214 -1.65 7.62 -12.78
N MET A 215 -1.35 6.36 -13.05
CA MET A 215 -0.85 5.94 -14.35
C MET A 215 -1.92 6.19 -15.43
N PRO A 216 -1.59 6.92 -16.53
CA PRO A 216 -2.43 6.89 -17.72
C PRO A 216 -2.27 5.55 -18.44
N ASP A 217 -2.89 5.39 -19.61
CA ASP A 217 -2.72 4.16 -20.40
C ASP A 217 -1.24 3.86 -20.69
N PHE A 218 -0.94 2.59 -20.92
CA PHE A 218 0.41 2.08 -21.06
C PHE A 218 1.20 2.86 -22.12
N SER A 219 2.42 3.26 -21.78
CA SER A 219 3.28 4.00 -22.70
C SER A 219 3.48 3.22 -24.01
N PRO A 220 3.31 3.85 -25.19
CA PRO A 220 3.61 3.22 -26.47
C PRO A 220 5.11 3.12 -26.76
N VAL A 221 5.94 3.78 -25.94
CA VAL A 221 7.41 3.80 -26.07
C VAL A 221 8.07 3.35 -24.77
N PRO A 222 9.29 2.80 -24.82
CA PRO A 222 10.03 2.40 -23.62
C PRO A 222 10.24 3.58 -22.65
N LEU A 223 9.94 3.37 -21.38
CA LEU A 223 10.29 4.29 -20.29
C LEU A 223 11.55 3.76 -19.59
N THR A 224 12.68 4.45 -19.75
CA THR A 224 14.01 3.88 -19.43
C THR A 224 14.70 4.50 -18.22
N CYS A 225 14.10 5.55 -17.65
CA CYS A 225 14.61 6.23 -16.46
C CYS A 225 13.46 6.88 -15.67
N ASP A 226 13.74 7.34 -14.44
CA ASP A 226 12.74 8.03 -13.60
C ASP A 226 12.20 9.31 -14.26
N GLY A 227 12.99 9.97 -15.11
CA GLY A 227 12.55 11.12 -15.90
C GLY A 227 11.43 10.76 -16.88
N ASP A 228 11.60 9.65 -17.61
CA ASP A 228 10.59 9.14 -18.56
C ASP A 228 9.31 8.73 -17.80
N VAL A 229 9.48 8.00 -16.68
CA VAL A 229 8.36 7.55 -15.85
C VAL A 229 7.59 8.75 -15.29
N ASN A 230 8.28 9.73 -14.68
CA ASN A 230 7.65 10.92 -14.14
C ASN A 230 7.01 11.80 -15.22
N GLY A 231 7.55 11.83 -16.44
CA GLY A 231 6.92 12.52 -17.57
C GLY A 231 5.64 11.84 -18.07
N TRP A 232 5.56 10.52 -17.93
CA TRP A 232 4.39 9.72 -18.31
C TRP A 232 3.29 9.77 -17.23
N LEU A 233 3.64 9.66 -15.94
CA LEU A 233 2.68 9.68 -14.83
C LEU A 233 1.86 10.97 -14.77
N LYS A 234 0.59 10.87 -14.33
CA LYS A 234 -0.24 12.04 -14.04
C LYS A 234 -0.29 12.28 -12.54
N PHE A 235 0.21 13.44 -12.13
CA PHE A 235 0.26 13.86 -10.73
C PHE A 235 -0.93 14.76 -10.38
N TYR A 236 -1.44 14.59 -9.16
CA TYR A 236 -2.56 15.33 -8.60
C TYR A 236 -2.22 15.79 -7.18
N ASP A 237 -2.77 16.94 -6.78
CA ASP A 237 -2.72 17.44 -5.41
C ASP A 237 -4.09 17.17 -4.77
N MET A 238 -4.24 16.01 -4.12
CA MET A 238 -5.51 15.48 -3.64
C MET A 238 -5.77 15.93 -2.20
N ALA A 239 -6.98 16.44 -1.94
CA ALA A 239 -7.35 16.96 -0.62
C ALA A 239 -7.91 15.87 0.30
N ALA A 240 -7.66 16.05 1.59
CA ALA A 240 -8.34 15.31 2.65
C ALA A 240 -9.87 15.53 2.60
N PRO A 241 -10.69 14.58 3.09
CA PRO A 241 -10.28 13.32 3.71
C PRO A 241 -9.93 12.25 2.66
N MET A 242 -8.88 11.48 2.92
CA MET A 242 -8.52 10.29 2.13
C MET A 242 -8.20 9.10 3.03
N VAL A 243 -8.45 7.88 2.54
CA VAL A 243 -8.08 6.60 3.18
C VAL A 243 -7.07 5.89 2.27
N PHE A 244 -5.97 5.43 2.85
CA PHE A 244 -4.89 4.73 2.17
C PHE A 244 -4.75 3.31 2.72
N ALA A 245 -4.53 2.36 1.82
CA ALA A 245 -3.99 1.05 2.11
C ALA A 245 -2.46 1.13 1.99
N SER A 246 -1.74 0.66 3.02
CA SER A 246 -0.30 0.89 3.15
C SER A 246 0.44 -0.38 3.53
N THR A 247 1.58 -0.58 2.87
CA THR A 247 2.55 -1.63 3.16
C THR A 247 3.94 -1.02 3.20
N LEU A 248 4.76 -1.46 4.16
CA LEU A 248 6.18 -1.11 4.23
C LEU A 248 6.99 -2.24 4.86
N ILE A 249 8.27 -2.33 4.51
CA ILE A 249 9.25 -3.19 5.17
C ILE A 249 10.51 -2.39 5.42
N SER A 250 11.09 -2.52 6.62
CA SER A 250 12.22 -1.70 7.06
C SER A 250 13.39 -1.74 6.07
N MET A 251 13.70 -2.92 5.55
CA MET A 251 14.74 -3.14 4.54
C MET A 251 14.39 -4.32 3.61
N ASP A 252 14.96 -4.34 2.41
CA ASP A 252 14.89 -5.48 1.52
C ASP A 252 15.92 -6.57 1.94
N PRO A 253 15.49 -7.78 2.29
CA PRO A 253 16.36 -8.93 2.62
C PRO A 253 17.06 -9.56 1.39
N GLY A 254 16.94 -9.00 0.20
CA GLY A 254 17.48 -9.55 -1.06
C GLY A 254 16.40 -10.22 -1.93
N MET A 255 15.15 -9.80 -1.82
CA MET A 255 13.99 -10.35 -2.54
C MET A 255 13.49 -9.44 -3.67
N ASP A 256 14.20 -8.34 -3.96
CA ASP A 256 13.81 -7.34 -4.97
C ASP A 256 12.43 -6.73 -4.67
N LEU A 257 12.31 -6.17 -3.46
CA LEU A 257 11.06 -5.67 -2.90
C LEU A 257 10.81 -4.22 -3.28
N ARG A 258 9.52 -3.87 -3.34
CA ARG A 258 9.04 -2.50 -3.17
C ARG A 258 8.87 -2.23 -1.67
N ILE A 259 9.80 -1.47 -1.09
CA ILE A 259 9.92 -1.31 0.37
C ILE A 259 8.86 -0.40 1.01
N GLU A 260 8.22 0.47 0.22
CA GLU A 260 7.10 1.31 0.61
C GLU A 260 6.11 1.37 -0.54
N HIS A 261 4.83 1.12 -0.27
CA HIS A 261 3.79 1.30 -1.27
C HIS A 261 2.45 1.61 -0.60
N SER A 262 1.84 2.73 -0.99
CA SER A 262 0.57 3.20 -0.45
C SER A 262 -0.33 3.74 -1.55
N HIS A 263 -1.50 3.13 -1.72
CA HIS A 263 -2.56 3.64 -2.60
C HIS A 263 -3.76 4.03 -1.76
N GLY A 264 -4.48 5.07 -2.15
CA GLY A 264 -5.66 5.52 -1.42
C GLY A 264 -6.69 6.21 -2.28
N TYR A 265 -7.79 6.59 -1.63
CA TYR A 265 -8.91 7.25 -2.26
C TYR A 265 -9.61 8.25 -1.31
N GLY A 266 -10.17 9.30 -1.89
CA GLY A 266 -11.14 10.19 -1.26
C GLY A 266 -12.56 9.90 -1.79
N GLU A 267 -13.36 10.95 -1.97
CA GLU A 267 -14.73 10.84 -2.50
C GLU A 267 -14.74 10.39 -3.97
N ASP A 268 -14.09 11.17 -4.85
CA ASP A 268 -14.10 10.94 -6.31
C ASP A 268 -12.69 10.74 -6.90
N THR A 269 -11.65 10.79 -6.07
CA THR A 269 -10.24 10.70 -6.52
C THR A 269 -9.48 9.63 -5.76
N GLY A 270 -8.39 9.14 -6.33
CA GLY A 270 -7.49 8.19 -5.68
C GLY A 270 -6.24 7.94 -6.49
N GLY A 271 -5.35 7.11 -5.97
CA GLY A 271 -4.10 6.76 -6.64
C GLY A 271 -2.97 6.51 -5.67
N HIS A 272 -1.76 6.60 -6.19
CA HIS A 272 -0.52 6.33 -5.49
C HIS A 272 -0.03 7.53 -4.68
N TYR A 273 0.15 7.37 -3.37
CA TYR A 273 0.65 8.41 -2.46
C TYR A 273 2.16 8.65 -2.61
N HIS A 274 2.56 9.92 -2.72
CA HIS A 274 3.98 10.32 -2.63
C HIS A 274 4.30 10.95 -1.27
N TYR A 275 3.63 12.06 -0.93
CA TYR A 275 3.87 12.84 0.29
C TYR A 275 2.77 13.90 0.46
N ASP A 276 2.61 14.45 1.67
CA ASP A 276 1.78 15.66 1.84
C ASP A 276 2.40 16.91 1.21
N THR A 277 1.54 17.80 0.70
CA THR A 277 1.91 19.09 0.11
C THR A 277 1.55 20.27 1.01
N THR A 278 0.90 20.02 2.14
CA THR A 278 0.51 21.02 3.15
C THR A 278 1.10 20.66 4.51
N PRO A 279 2.44 20.67 4.66
CA PRO A 279 3.11 20.19 5.87
C PRO A 279 2.62 20.88 7.15
N ASP A 280 2.33 22.18 7.09
CA ASP A 280 1.97 22.96 8.27
C ASP A 280 0.61 22.57 8.89
N THR A 281 -0.30 22.02 8.06
CA THR A 281 -1.68 21.70 8.45
C THR A 281 -2.03 20.21 8.31
N VAL A 282 -1.08 19.37 7.89
CA VAL A 282 -1.37 17.96 7.64
C VAL A 282 -1.73 17.24 8.94
N GLU A 283 -2.76 16.41 8.90
CA GLU A 283 -3.13 15.50 9.99
C GLU A 283 -3.29 14.07 9.48
N TYR A 284 -2.65 13.14 10.17
CA TYR A 284 -2.69 11.71 9.90
C TYR A 284 -3.26 10.92 11.08
N GLU A 285 -4.07 9.91 10.77
CA GLU A 285 -4.45 8.84 11.70
C GLU A 285 -4.31 7.49 10.99
N GLY A 286 -3.65 6.50 11.58
CA GLY A 286 -3.54 5.18 10.98
C GLY A 286 -3.50 4.03 11.96
N TYR A 287 -3.85 2.85 11.45
CA TYR A 287 -3.81 1.59 12.16
C TYR A 287 -2.94 0.59 11.38
N TYR A 288 -1.94 0.04 12.06
CA TYR A 288 -0.98 -0.88 11.49
C TYR A 288 -0.80 -2.11 12.37
N ASN A 289 -0.39 -3.21 11.74
CA ASN A 289 0.07 -4.41 12.44
C ASN A 289 1.42 -4.89 11.89
N VAL A 290 2.13 -5.66 12.69
CA VAL A 290 3.43 -6.26 12.35
C VAL A 290 3.19 -7.56 11.60
N ALA A 291 3.83 -7.71 10.44
CA ALA A 291 3.76 -8.93 9.65
C ALA A 291 4.72 -10.00 10.17
N GLU A 292 4.26 -11.25 10.16
CA GLU A 292 5.04 -12.43 10.55
C GLU A 292 5.93 -12.93 9.41
N PHE A 293 5.49 -12.73 8.17
CA PHE A 293 6.15 -13.22 6.96
C PHE A 293 6.16 -12.18 5.84
N MET A 294 7.18 -12.28 5.00
CA MET A 294 7.25 -11.61 3.69
C MET A 294 7.24 -12.68 2.60
N TYR A 295 6.23 -12.65 1.73
CA TYR A 295 6.10 -13.50 0.56
C TYR A 295 6.48 -12.74 -0.71
N ARG A 296 7.25 -13.36 -1.59
CA ARG A 296 7.57 -12.82 -2.90
C ARG A 296 7.01 -13.75 -3.96
N VAL A 297 6.05 -13.24 -4.74
CA VAL A 297 5.30 -14.02 -5.73
C VAL A 297 5.64 -13.51 -7.13
N ASP A 298 5.97 -14.42 -8.04
CA ASP A 298 6.32 -14.12 -9.44
C ASP A 298 7.41 -13.05 -9.60
N LYS A 299 8.49 -13.13 -8.79
CA LYS A 299 9.62 -12.19 -8.85
C LYS A 299 10.16 -12.05 -10.28
N PRO A 300 10.29 -10.82 -10.83
CA PRO A 300 10.90 -10.60 -12.13
C PRO A 300 12.32 -11.17 -12.21
N THR A 301 12.61 -11.89 -13.28
CA THR A 301 13.96 -12.45 -13.55
C THR A 301 14.93 -11.40 -14.10
N VAL A 302 14.39 -10.33 -14.70
CA VAL A 302 15.12 -9.14 -15.14
C VAL A 302 14.56 -7.97 -14.37
N THR A 303 15.43 -7.23 -13.68
CA THR A 303 15.04 -6.13 -12.79
C THR A 303 15.82 -4.85 -13.07
N HIS A 304 15.33 -3.75 -12.53
CA HIS A 304 15.92 -2.41 -12.59
C HIS A 304 15.49 -1.58 -11.37
N SER A 305 16.11 -0.42 -11.16
CA SER A 305 15.91 0.41 -9.97
C SER A 305 14.98 1.61 -10.15
N PHE A 306 14.55 1.92 -11.37
CA PHE A 306 13.73 3.12 -11.65
C PHE A 306 12.24 2.81 -11.60
N GLY A 307 11.40 3.83 -11.43
CA GLY A 307 9.95 3.69 -11.33
C GLY A 307 9.47 2.98 -10.05
N ARG A 308 10.26 3.08 -8.97
CA ARG A 308 9.95 2.53 -7.65
C ARG A 308 9.58 3.60 -6.60
N ASN A 309 9.36 4.84 -7.04
CA ASN A 309 8.91 5.95 -6.19
C ASN A 309 7.40 6.02 -6.10
#